data_AF-A0AAX3BCN2-F1
#
_entry.id   AF-A0AAX3BCN2-F1
#
_cell.length_a   1.000
_cell.length_b   1.000
_cell.length_c   1.000
_cell.angle_alpha   90.00
_cell.angle_beta   90.00
_cell.angle_gamma   90.00
#
_symmetry.space_group_name_H-M   'P 1'
#
loop_
_entity.id
_entity.type
_entity.pdbx_description
1 polymer ?
#
loop_
_entity_poly.entity_id
_entity_poly.type
_entity_poly.pdbx_seq_one_letter_code
_entity_poly.pdbx_strand_id
1 'polypeptide(L)' 'MCGKRLKPILNEVLDNLLANGHLHGSPQAIENLRHISASSIDRLLKHERKSLR' A
#
# COMPACT_ATOMS: atom_id res chain seq x y z
N MET A 1 -6.52 7.99 10.64
CA MET A 1 -5.49 7.89 9.58
C MET A 1 -4.98 6.46 9.54
N CYS A 2 -5.11 5.77 8.41
CA CYS A 2 -4.71 4.36 8.27
C CYS A 2 -3.24 4.23 7.86
N GLY A 3 -2.67 5.23 7.20
CA GLY A 3 -1.30 5.18 6.67
C GLY A 3 -0.25 4.94 7.74
N LYS A 4 -0.41 5.53 8.95
CA LYS A 4 0.50 5.29 10.09
C LYS A 4 0.48 3.85 10.60
N ARG A 5 -0.63 3.12 10.43
CA ARG A 5 -0.78 1.72 10.85
C ARG A 5 -0.36 0.76 9.74
N LEU A 6 -0.63 1.12 8.49
CA LEU A 6 -0.30 0.29 7.33
C LEU A 6 1.19 0.36 6.98
N LYS A 7 1.83 1.55 7.04
CA LYS A 7 3.22 1.72 6.62
C LYS A 7 4.22 0.76 7.31
N PRO A 8 4.15 0.52 8.64
CA PRO A 8 5.06 -0.41 9.31
C PRO A 8 5.00 -1.85 8.80
N ILE A 9 3.80 -2.31 8.39
CA ILE A 9 3.56 -3.68 7.92
C ILE A 9 3.53 -3.78 6.39
N LEU A 10 3.62 -2.65 5.68
CA LEU A 10 3.36 -2.59 4.24
C LEU A 10 4.31 -3.48 3.44
N ASN A 11 5.58 -3.50 3.81
CA ASN A 11 6.57 -4.30 3.08
C ASN A 11 6.30 -5.81 3.23
N GLU A 12 5.99 -6.26 4.45
CA GLU A 12 5.64 -7.66 4.71
C GLU A 12 4.37 -8.08 3.95
N VAL A 13 3.34 -7.23 3.96
CA VAL A 13 2.11 -7.48 3.21
C VAL A 13 2.40 -7.51 1.70
N LEU A 14 3.22 -6.59 1.20
CA LEU A 14 3.59 -6.51 -0.22
C LEU A 14 4.35 -7.76 -0.66
N ASP A 15 5.31 -8.22 0.14
CA ASP A 15 6.07 -9.45 -0.12
C ASP A 15 5.16 -10.68 -0.15
N ASN A 16 4.25 -10.80 0.81
CA ASN A 16 3.27 -11.88 0.84
C ASN A 16 2.34 -11.86 -0.39
N LEU A 17 1.84 -10.69 -0.79
CA LEU A 17 0.96 -10.58 -1.95
C LEU A 17 1.68 -10.91 -3.26
N LEU A 18 2.94 -10.50 -3.40
CA LEU A 18 3.78 -10.83 -4.56
C LEU A 18 4.10 -12.33 -4.61
N ALA A 19 4.52 -12.91 -3.49
CA ALA A 19 4.89 -14.32 -3.41
C ALA A 19 3.72 -15.27 -3.70
N ASN A 20 2.50 -14.88 -3.27
CA ASN A 20 1.29 -15.66 -3.52
C ASN A 20 0.60 -15.32 -4.86
N GLY A 21 1.20 -14.44 -5.69
CA GLY A 21 0.65 -14.06 -6.99
C GLY A 21 -0.65 -13.25 -6.93
N HIS A 22 -0.97 -12.67 -5.77
CA HIS A 22 -2.15 -11.80 -5.58
C HIS A 22 -1.90 -10.37 -6.07
N LEU A 23 -0.63 -9.99 -6.23
CA LEU A 23 -0.24 -8.69 -6.75
C LEU A 23 0.75 -8.86 -7.90
N HIS A 24 0.51 -8.14 -8.99
CA HIS A 24 1.42 -8.03 -10.12
C HIS A 24 1.68 -6.56 -10.41
N GLY A 25 2.90 -6.24 -10.83
CA GLY A 25 3.27 -4.88 -11.17
C GLY A 25 4.67 -4.82 -11.76
N SER A 26 5.00 -3.69 -12.38
CA SER A 26 6.38 -3.45 -12.82
C SER A 26 7.31 -3.34 -11.61
N PRO A 27 8.60 -3.68 -11.75
CA PRO A 27 9.57 -3.55 -10.65
C PRO A 27 9.58 -2.14 -10.05
N GLN A 28 9.45 -1.12 -10.91
CA GLN A 28 9.41 0.28 -10.49
C GLN A 28 8.15 0.61 -9.67
N ALA A 29 6.99 0.04 -10.00
CA ALA A 29 5.77 0.26 -9.24
C ALA A 29 5.87 -0.38 -7.84
N ILE A 30 6.44 -1.59 -7.76
CA ILE A 30 6.68 -2.27 -6.48
C ILE A 30 7.65 -1.48 -5.61
N GLU A 31 8.74 -0.98 -6.19
CA GLU A 31 9.72 -0.14 -5.48
C GLU A 31 9.08 1.14 -4.95
N ASN A 32 8.25 1.81 -5.77
CA ASN A 32 7.51 3.00 -5.35
C ASN A 32 6.56 2.71 -4.17
N LEU A 33 5.91 1.53 -4.16
CA LEU A 33 5.04 1.11 -3.06
C LEU A 33 5.83 0.86 -1.77
N ARG A 34 7.04 0.31 -1.84
CA ARG A 34 7.89 0.10 -0.65
C ARG A 34 8.28 1.42 0.01
N HIS A 35 8.53 2.47 -0.78
CA HIS A 35 8.97 3.78 -0.27
C HIS A 35 7.84 4.78 0.02
N ILE A 36 6.59 4.43 -0.26
CA ILE A 36 5.47 5.36 -0.09
C ILE A 36 5.33 5.87 1.35
N SER A 37 5.10 7.17 1.54
CA SER A 37 4.90 7.73 2.88
C SER A 37 3.51 7.43 3.44
N ALA A 38 3.38 7.36 4.77
CA ALA A 38 2.09 7.20 5.44
C ALA A 38 1.07 8.28 5.03
N SER A 39 1.51 9.53 4.86
CA SER A 39 0.67 10.63 4.38
C SER A 39 0.18 10.42 2.94
N SER A 40 1.03 9.85 2.07
CA SER A 40 0.64 9.51 0.70
C SER A 40 -0.38 8.38 0.66
N ILE A 41 -0.23 7.35 1.50
CA ILE A 41 -1.22 6.27 1.66
C ILE A 41 -2.58 6.87 2.04
N ASP A 42 -2.62 7.70 3.08
CA ASP A 42 -3.87 8.35 3.50
C ASP A 42 -4.46 9.22 2.38
N ARG A 43 -3.63 9.95 1.63
CA ARG A 43 -4.09 10.77 0.50
C ARG A 43 -4.71 9.93 -0.61
N LEU A 44 -4.07 8.84 -1.01
CA LEU A 44 -4.56 7.95 -2.09
C LEU A 44 -5.85 7.23 -1.68
N LEU A 45 -5.92 6.75 -0.44
CA LEU A 45 -7.11 6.06 0.08
C LEU A 45 -8.23 7.03 0.53
N LYS A 46 -8.09 8.34 0.32
CA LYS A 46 -9.09 9.33 0.76
C LYS A 46 -10.46 9.07 0.12
N HIS A 47 -10.49 8.74 -1.16
CA HIS A 47 -11.72 8.51 -1.91
C HIS A 47 -12.37 7.16 -1.55
N GLU A 48 -11.57 6.09 -1.48
CA GLU A 48 -12.03 4.76 -1.08
C GLU A 48 -12.64 4.73 0.33
N ARG A 49 -12.05 5.47 1.28
CA ARG A 49 -12.60 5.60 2.63
C ARG A 49 -13.96 6.30 2.70
N LYS A 50 -14.30 7.11 1.69
CA LYS A 50 -15.62 7.74 1.59
C LYS A 50 -16.67 6.74 1.08
N SER A 51 -16.25 5.76 0.28
CA SER A 51 -17.13 4.73 -0.29
C SER A 51 -17.42 3.56 0.67
N LEU A 52 -16.57 3.35 1.68
CA LEU A 52 -16.72 2.32 2.72
C LEU A 52 -17.62 2.72 3.89
N ARG A 53 -18.27 3.89 3.82
CA ARG A 53 -19.22 4.42 4.80
C ARG A 53 -20.62 4.44 4.21
#